data_AF-A0A061QDU1-F1
#
_entry.id   AF-A0A061QDU1-F1
#
_cell.length_a   1.000
_cell.length_b   1.000
_cell.length_c   1.000
_cell.angle_alpha   90.00
_cell.angle_beta   90.00
_cell.angle_gamma   90.00
#
_symmetry.space_group_name_H-M   'P 1'
#
loop_
_entity.id
_entity.type
_entity.pdbx_description
1 polymer ?
#
loop_
_entity_poly.entity_id
_entity_poly.type
_entity_poly.pdbx_seq_one_letter_code
_entity_poly.pdbx_strand_id
1 'polypeptide(L)'
;MTFVKKILPWLLTVFIAFVFVQSLAFKFTGAPEPVYIFKTIEGWAQSSLGLSGLFAPGGIFSQQIVGVAELIASLLLLAGAALGGLKGQGRAAKTHAVGALLALGVISGAIFFHLFTPLGIVVGSEADQIASDGGSLFIMALLVWISSAALLFFHRDMIKSR
;
A
#
# COMPACT_ATOMS: atom_id res chain seq x y z
N MET A 1 1.63 28.71 11.26
CA MET A 1 1.40 27.26 11.05
C MET A 1 2.05 26.52 12.21
N THR A 2 1.29 25.78 13.01
CA THR A 2 1.85 24.99 14.12
C THR A 2 2.84 23.95 13.58
N PHE A 3 3.95 23.73 14.29
CA PHE A 3 5.01 22.78 13.95
C PHE A 3 4.47 21.40 13.51
N VAL A 4 3.43 20.94 14.22
CA VAL A 4 2.67 19.71 13.93
C VAL A 4 2.10 19.68 12.51
N LYS A 5 1.50 20.77 12.02
CA LYS A 5 0.90 20.83 10.67
C LYS A 5 1.93 20.78 9.53
N LYS A 6 3.21 21.01 9.83
CA LYS A 6 4.30 20.93 8.85
C LYS A 6 5.03 19.59 8.89
N ILE A 7 5.26 19.05 10.08
CA ILE A 7 6.09 17.85 10.26
C ILE A 7 5.28 16.57 10.15
N LEU A 8 4.05 16.55 10.67
CA LEU A 8 3.23 15.34 10.67
C LEU A 8 3.01 14.80 9.25
N PRO A 9 2.63 15.60 8.23
CA PRO A 9 2.51 15.08 6.87
C PRO A 9 3.81 14.44 6.38
N TRP A 10 4.96 15.08 6.63
CA TRP A 10 6.27 14.55 6.24
C TRP A 10 6.59 13.20 6.90
N LEU A 11 6.32 13.07 8.20
CA LEU A 11 6.50 11.81 8.93
C LEU A 11 5.61 10.69 8.36
N LEU A 12 4.34 10.98 8.09
CA LEU A 12 3.40 10.03 7.49
C LEU A 12 3.85 9.62 6.07
N THR A 13 4.31 10.57 5.25
CA THR A 13 4.86 10.30 3.91
C THR A 13 6.05 9.35 3.98
N VAL A 14 7.03 9.65 4.83
CA VAL A 14 8.24 8.82 4.98
C VAL A 14 7.89 7.45 5.52
N PHE A 15 6.97 7.35 6.49
CA PHE A 15 6.50 6.08 7.02
C PHE A 15 5.88 5.20 5.92
N ILE A 16 4.92 5.73 5.15
CA ILE A 16 4.27 4.97 4.06
C ILE A 16 5.31 4.54 3.02
N ALA A 17 6.17 5.46 2.58
CA ALA A 17 7.20 5.16 1.58
C ALA A 17 8.18 4.09 2.08
N PHE A 18 8.59 4.14 3.35
CA PHE A 18 9.45 3.14 3.96
C PHE A 18 8.79 1.74 3.91
N VAL A 19 7.53 1.62 4.36
CA VAL A 19 6.82 0.34 4.37
C VAL A 19 6.66 -0.22 2.95
N PHE A 20 6.25 0.62 2.00
CA PHE A 20 6.06 0.22 0.62
C PHE A 20 7.37 -0.21 -0.03
N VAL A 21 8.42 0.62 0.05
CA VAL A 21 9.74 0.32 -0.55
C VAL A 21 10.36 -0.93 0.06
N GLN A 22 10.27 -1.11 1.38
CA GLN A 22 10.75 -2.34 2.02
C GLN A 22 10.00 -3.57 1.50
N SER A 23 8.69 -3.46 1.27
CA SER A 23 7.87 -4.57 0.76
C SER A 23 8.23 -4.98 -0.67
N LEU A 24 8.83 -4.09 -1.47
CA LEU A 24 9.19 -4.36 -2.87
C LEU A 24 10.23 -5.47 -2.98
N ALA A 25 11.24 -5.48 -2.09
CA ALA A 25 12.28 -6.49 -2.11
C ALA A 25 11.65 -7.89 -2.09
N PHE A 26 10.73 -8.15 -1.14
CA PHE A 26 10.04 -9.42 -1.03
C PHE A 26 9.21 -9.78 -2.28
N LYS A 27 8.49 -8.81 -2.87
CA LYS A 27 7.59 -9.03 -4.02
C LYS A 27 8.33 -9.26 -5.34
N PHE A 28 9.48 -8.63 -5.53
CA PHE A 28 10.26 -8.76 -6.78
C PHE A 28 11.29 -9.89 -6.72
N THR A 29 11.73 -10.33 -5.53
CA THR A 29 12.63 -11.49 -5.40
C THR A 29 11.90 -12.83 -5.30
N GLY A 30 10.56 -12.82 -5.24
CA GLY A 30 9.76 -14.03 -5.08
C GLY A 30 9.94 -14.67 -3.70
N ALA A 31 9.96 -13.85 -2.65
CA ALA A 31 10.02 -14.36 -1.27
C ALA A 31 8.81 -15.29 -0.98
N PRO A 32 8.96 -16.26 -0.07
CA PRO A 32 7.90 -17.23 0.23
C PRO A 32 6.57 -16.59 0.67
N GLU A 33 6.63 -15.52 1.47
CA GLU A 33 5.46 -14.90 2.07
C GLU A 33 4.54 -14.23 1.02
N PRO A 34 5.02 -13.33 0.13
CA PRO A 34 4.19 -12.82 -0.97
C PRO A 34 3.69 -13.93 -1.91
N VAL A 35 4.51 -14.93 -2.22
CA VAL A 35 4.08 -16.05 -3.08
C VAL A 35 2.89 -16.78 -2.45
N TYR A 36 2.94 -17.05 -1.15
CA TYR A 36 1.84 -17.67 -0.41
C TYR A 36 0.59 -16.79 -0.36
N ILE A 37 0.73 -15.49 -0.09
CA ILE A 37 -0.40 -14.55 -0.07
C ILE A 37 -1.13 -14.57 -1.43
N PHE A 38 -0.38 -14.41 -2.52
CA PHE A 38 -0.97 -14.33 -3.86
C PHE A 38 -1.53 -15.68 -4.34
N LYS A 39 -0.91 -16.81 -3.96
CA LYS A 39 -1.47 -18.15 -4.20
C LYS A 39 -2.79 -18.37 -3.45
N THR A 40 -2.88 -17.88 -2.21
CA THR A 40 -4.09 -18.02 -1.37
C THR A 40 -5.27 -17.24 -1.94
N ILE A 41 -5.06 -15.99 -2.32
CA ILE A 41 -6.12 -15.16 -2.93
C ILE A 41 -6.47 -15.59 -4.35
N GLU A 42 -5.51 -16.15 -5.11
CA GLU A 42 -5.78 -16.78 -6.41
C GLU A 42 -6.70 -17.99 -6.26
N GLY A 43 -6.39 -18.88 -5.31
CA GLY A 43 -7.22 -20.05 -5.01
C GLY A 43 -8.64 -19.65 -4.62
N TRP A 44 -8.78 -18.63 -3.79
CA TRP A 44 -10.09 -18.04 -3.45
C TRP A 44 -10.81 -17.45 -4.67
N ALA A 45 -10.13 -16.66 -5.50
CA ALA A 45 -10.73 -16.06 -6.68
C ALA A 45 -11.24 -17.12 -7.66
N GLN A 46 -10.47 -18.19 -7.85
CA GLN A 46 -10.83 -19.31 -8.70
C GLN A 46 -12.02 -20.09 -8.10
N SER A 47 -11.97 -20.44 -6.82
CA SER A 47 -13.02 -21.27 -6.18
C SER A 47 -14.33 -20.53 -5.94
N SER A 48 -14.25 -19.23 -5.60
CA SER A 48 -15.40 -18.45 -5.14
C SER A 48 -16.00 -17.57 -6.23
N LEU A 49 -15.18 -17.07 -7.16
CA LEU A 49 -15.62 -16.14 -8.21
C LEU A 49 -15.50 -16.74 -9.63
N GLY A 50 -14.86 -17.90 -9.79
CA GLY A 50 -14.58 -18.49 -11.10
C GLY A 50 -13.55 -17.70 -11.92
N LEU A 51 -12.81 -16.80 -11.29
CA LEU A 51 -11.78 -15.97 -11.93
C LEU A 51 -10.42 -16.63 -11.75
N SER A 52 -9.73 -16.92 -12.85
CA SER A 52 -8.39 -17.53 -12.83
C SER A 52 -7.34 -16.63 -13.49
N GLY A 53 -6.11 -16.71 -13.01
CA GLY A 53 -4.97 -15.93 -13.48
C GLY A 53 -4.94 -14.49 -12.98
N LEU A 54 -5.80 -14.11 -12.04
CA LEU A 54 -5.95 -12.71 -11.63
C LEU A 54 -4.78 -12.25 -10.74
N PHE A 55 -4.41 -13.10 -9.78
CA PHE A 55 -3.35 -12.88 -8.79
C PHE A 55 -2.13 -13.78 -9.02
N ALA A 56 -2.25 -14.78 -9.91
CA ALA A 56 -1.14 -15.63 -10.35
C ALA A 56 0.03 -14.80 -10.94
N PRO A 57 1.25 -15.35 -11.00
CA PRO A 57 2.38 -14.69 -11.66
C PRO A 57 2.04 -14.28 -13.10
N GLY A 58 2.23 -13.00 -13.42
CA GLY A 58 1.85 -12.42 -14.73
C GLY A 58 0.40 -11.94 -14.82
N GLY A 59 -0.42 -12.18 -13.81
CA GLY A 59 -1.77 -11.65 -13.69
C GLY A 59 -1.81 -10.13 -13.48
N ILE A 60 -2.95 -9.51 -13.82
CA ILE A 60 -3.14 -8.05 -13.73
C ILE A 60 -3.15 -7.52 -12.29
N PHE A 61 -3.38 -8.38 -11.30
CA PHE A 61 -3.23 -8.06 -9.88
C PHE A 61 -2.17 -8.97 -9.23
N SER A 62 -1.13 -9.36 -9.96
CA SER A 62 -0.01 -10.13 -9.39
C SER A 62 0.81 -9.31 -8.39
N GLN A 63 1.63 -9.99 -7.59
CA GLN A 63 2.50 -9.37 -6.58
C GLN A 63 3.40 -8.27 -7.16
N GLN A 64 3.88 -8.45 -8.39
CA GLN A 64 4.73 -7.46 -9.07
C GLN A 64 3.92 -6.22 -9.48
N ILE A 65 2.68 -6.37 -9.94
CA ILE A 65 1.83 -5.23 -10.29
C ILE A 65 1.49 -4.40 -9.06
N VAL A 66 1.15 -5.07 -7.95
CA VAL A 66 0.95 -4.40 -6.66
C VAL A 66 2.23 -3.69 -6.21
N GLY A 67 3.39 -4.34 -6.35
CA GLY A 67 4.69 -3.73 -6.05
C GLY A 67 4.99 -2.49 -6.91
N VAL A 68 4.67 -2.52 -8.22
CA VAL A 68 4.79 -1.34 -9.08
C VAL A 68 3.87 -0.20 -8.60
N ALA A 69 2.63 -0.51 -8.23
CA ALA A 69 1.70 0.49 -7.71
C ALA A 69 2.21 1.13 -6.40
N GLU A 70 2.77 0.33 -5.49
CA GLU A 70 3.39 0.81 -4.25
C GLU A 70 4.64 1.67 -4.49
N LEU A 71 5.47 1.30 -5.47
CA LEU A 71 6.61 2.10 -5.89
C LEU A 71 6.16 3.45 -6.44
N ILE A 72 5.17 3.47 -7.34
CA ILE A 72 4.60 4.70 -7.89
C ILE A 72 4.01 5.56 -6.77
N ALA A 73 3.25 4.98 -5.85
CA ALA A 73 2.69 5.69 -4.70
C ALA A 73 3.79 6.33 -3.85
N SER A 74 4.86 5.58 -3.55
CA SER A 74 6.02 6.07 -2.78
C SER A 74 6.73 7.22 -3.48
N LEU A 75 6.97 7.11 -4.79
CA LEU A 75 7.61 8.16 -5.58
C LEU A 75 6.76 9.43 -5.63
N LEU A 76 5.44 9.31 -5.84
CA LEU A 76 4.52 10.45 -5.84
C LEU A 76 4.43 11.11 -4.46
N LEU A 77 4.41 10.31 -3.39
CA LEU A 77 4.40 10.80 -2.02
C LEU A 77 5.67 11.61 -1.72
N LEU A 78 6.85 11.03 -1.98
CA LEU A 78 8.14 11.69 -1.74
C LEU A 78 8.34 12.92 -2.63
N ALA A 79 8.00 12.83 -3.92
CA ALA A 79 8.09 13.96 -4.85
C ALA A 79 7.15 15.09 -4.45
N GLY A 80 5.90 14.78 -4.10
CA GLY A 80 4.93 15.78 -3.63
C GLY A 80 5.38 16.47 -2.34
N ALA A 81 5.92 15.72 -1.39
CA ALA A 81 6.44 16.26 -0.13
C ALA A 81 7.69 17.13 -0.32
N ALA A 82 8.63 16.71 -1.18
CA ALA A 82 9.85 17.46 -1.47
C ALA A 82 9.56 18.75 -2.26
N LEU A 83 8.73 18.67 -3.31
CA LEU A 83 8.36 19.81 -4.14
C LEU A 83 7.46 20.81 -3.40
N GLY A 84 6.71 20.36 -2.38
CA GLY A 84 5.87 21.23 -1.55
C GLY A 84 6.68 22.27 -0.76
N GLY A 85 7.96 22.00 -0.51
CA GLY A 85 8.91 22.97 0.07
C GLY A 85 9.42 24.02 -0.92
N LEU A 86 9.28 23.80 -2.24
CA LEU A 86 9.87 24.62 -3.30
C LEU A 86 8.79 25.32 -4.15
N LYS A 87 8.35 26.52 -3.76
CA LYS A 87 7.56 27.55 -4.52
C LYS A 87 6.37 27.12 -5.42
N GLY A 88 6.02 25.83 -5.54
CA GLY A 88 5.03 25.25 -6.45
C GLY A 88 3.90 24.52 -5.71
N GLN A 89 3.35 25.16 -4.67
CA GLN A 89 2.41 24.55 -3.70
C GLN A 89 1.25 23.78 -4.34
N GLY A 90 0.62 24.29 -5.39
CA GLY A 90 -0.57 23.67 -5.98
C GLY A 90 -0.32 22.36 -6.74
N ARG A 91 0.77 22.25 -7.51
CA ARG A 91 1.11 21.01 -8.22
C ARG A 91 1.68 19.96 -7.28
N ALA A 92 2.59 20.36 -6.39
CA ALA A 92 3.18 19.47 -5.40
C ALA A 92 2.11 18.85 -4.48
N ALA A 93 1.16 19.65 -4.01
CA ALA A 93 0.04 19.17 -3.21
C ALA A 93 -0.83 18.15 -3.93
N LYS A 94 -1.10 18.36 -5.22
CA LYS A 94 -1.87 17.42 -6.04
C LYS A 94 -1.10 16.11 -6.23
N THR A 95 0.20 16.18 -6.57
CA THR A 95 1.06 14.99 -6.68
C THR A 95 1.07 14.20 -5.38
N HIS A 96 1.23 14.89 -4.23
CA HIS A 96 1.20 14.28 -2.92
C HIS A 96 -0.15 13.61 -2.61
N ALA A 97 -1.27 14.29 -2.91
CA ALA A 97 -2.60 13.74 -2.73
C ALA A 97 -2.87 12.53 -3.63
N VAL A 98 -2.40 12.54 -4.88
CA VAL A 98 -2.52 11.37 -5.79
C VAL A 98 -1.70 10.20 -5.26
N GLY A 99 -0.49 10.43 -4.76
CA GLY A 99 0.32 9.39 -4.10
C GLY A 99 -0.39 8.80 -2.88
N ALA A 100 -0.96 9.65 -2.03
CA ALA A 100 -1.73 9.22 -0.85
C ALA A 100 -3.00 8.44 -1.23
N LEU A 101 -3.70 8.86 -2.30
CA LEU A 101 -4.89 8.16 -2.80
C LEU A 101 -4.54 6.78 -3.36
N LEU A 102 -3.44 6.68 -4.12
CA LEU A 102 -2.95 5.41 -4.65
C LEU A 102 -2.54 4.47 -3.51
N ALA A 103 -1.81 4.96 -2.51
CA ALA A 103 -1.45 4.20 -1.32
C ALA A 103 -2.69 3.68 -0.57
N LEU A 104 -3.68 4.55 -0.36
CA LEU A 104 -4.94 4.19 0.29
C LEU A 104 -5.69 3.11 -0.52
N GLY A 105 -5.73 3.23 -1.84
CA GLY A 105 -6.37 2.25 -2.72
C GLY A 105 -5.71 0.87 -2.67
N VAL A 106 -4.38 0.82 -2.83
CA VAL A 106 -3.61 -0.42 -2.75
C VAL A 106 -3.80 -1.11 -1.39
N ILE A 107 -3.64 -0.36 -0.30
CA ILE A 107 -3.70 -0.94 1.04
C ILE A 107 -5.14 -1.31 1.46
N SER A 108 -6.15 -0.64 0.90
CA SER A 108 -7.55 -1.06 1.06
C SER A 108 -7.79 -2.45 0.43
N GLY A 109 -7.16 -2.73 -0.72
CA GLY A 109 -7.18 -4.06 -1.33
C GLY A 109 -6.55 -5.12 -0.43
N ALA A 110 -5.37 -4.83 0.14
CA ALA A 110 -4.70 -5.73 1.08
C ALA A 110 -5.59 -6.02 2.31
N ILE A 111 -6.13 -4.99 2.96
CA ILE A 111 -7.05 -5.14 4.11
C ILE A 111 -8.28 -5.95 3.72
N PHE A 112 -8.88 -5.69 2.56
CA PHE A 112 -10.03 -6.46 2.07
C PHE A 112 -9.68 -7.95 1.97
N PHE A 113 -8.56 -8.31 1.36
CA PHE A 113 -8.19 -9.72 1.21
C PHE A 113 -7.91 -10.40 2.55
N HIS A 114 -7.27 -9.71 3.51
CA HIS A 114 -7.11 -10.25 4.87
C HIS A 114 -8.46 -10.53 5.58
N LEU A 115 -9.47 -9.69 5.36
CA LEU A 115 -10.74 -9.78 6.10
C LEU A 115 -11.81 -10.64 5.43
N PHE A 116 -11.82 -10.71 4.10
CA PHE A 116 -12.92 -11.30 3.33
C PHE A 116 -12.48 -12.51 2.49
N THR A 117 -11.25 -12.99 2.66
CA THR A 117 -10.76 -14.22 2.00
C THR A 117 -10.09 -15.15 3.02
N PRO A 118 -9.81 -16.41 2.63
CA PRO A 118 -9.10 -17.37 3.48
C PRO A 118 -7.68 -16.93 3.89
N LEU A 119 -7.16 -15.81 3.39
CA LEU A 119 -5.86 -15.28 3.78
C LEU A 119 -5.77 -15.01 5.29
N GLY A 120 -6.84 -14.46 5.88
CA GLY A 120 -6.90 -14.15 7.32
C GLY A 120 -5.93 -13.05 7.76
N ILE A 121 -5.94 -12.71 9.05
CA ILE A 121 -5.06 -11.66 9.64
C ILE A 121 -3.62 -12.14 9.81
N VAL A 122 -3.46 -13.39 10.26
CA VAL A 122 -2.16 -14.01 10.50
C VAL A 122 -1.76 -14.80 9.27
N VAL A 123 -0.63 -14.44 8.67
CA VAL A 123 -0.08 -15.08 7.48
C VAL A 123 1.02 -16.04 7.91
N GLY A 124 0.93 -17.29 7.46
CA GLY A 124 1.91 -18.34 7.73
C GLY A 124 1.37 -19.68 7.31
N SER A 125 2.26 -20.64 7.05
CA SER A 125 1.87 -22.00 6.64
C SER A 125 2.96 -22.97 7.08
N GLU A 126 2.66 -23.80 8.07
CA GLU A 126 3.58 -24.88 8.46
C GLU A 126 3.79 -25.87 7.31
N ALA A 127 2.75 -26.14 6.51
CA ALA A 127 2.81 -27.02 5.35
C ALA A 127 3.77 -26.51 4.26
N ASP A 128 3.81 -25.19 4.04
CA ASP A 128 4.71 -24.55 3.07
C ASP A 128 6.02 -24.06 3.71
N GLN A 129 6.28 -24.38 4.99
CA GLN A 129 7.45 -23.94 5.78
C GLN A 129 7.61 -22.41 5.85
N ILE A 130 6.48 -21.70 5.93
CA ILE A 130 6.41 -20.25 6.04
C ILE A 130 6.10 -19.89 7.49
N ALA A 131 7.04 -19.20 8.13
CA ALA A 131 6.88 -18.74 9.50
C ALA A 131 5.66 -17.82 9.63
N SER A 132 4.97 -17.92 10.78
CA SER A 132 3.87 -17.01 11.08
C SER A 132 4.39 -15.59 11.25
N ASP A 133 3.71 -14.63 10.62
CA ASP A 133 3.97 -13.20 10.76
C ASP A 133 3.37 -12.59 12.05
N GLY A 134 2.61 -13.38 12.83
CA GLY A 134 1.90 -12.93 14.03
C GLY A 134 0.86 -11.83 13.79
N GLY A 135 0.41 -11.62 12.55
CA GLY A 135 -0.49 -10.52 12.14
C GLY A 135 0.22 -9.17 11.92
N SER A 136 1.55 -9.16 11.89
CA SER A 136 2.33 -7.94 11.70
C SER A 136 2.07 -7.26 10.35
N LEU A 137 1.85 -8.04 9.27
CA LEU A 137 1.52 -7.48 7.95
C LEU A 137 0.18 -6.75 7.96
N PHE A 138 -0.82 -7.31 8.63
CA PHE A 138 -2.14 -6.69 8.76
C PHE A 138 -2.09 -5.40 9.59
N ILE A 139 -1.35 -5.39 10.71
CA ILE A 139 -1.16 -4.18 11.53
C ILE A 139 -0.46 -3.09 10.71
N MET A 140 0.59 -3.42 9.97
CA MET A 140 1.27 -2.47 9.08
C MET A 140 0.31 -1.92 8.01
N ALA A 141 -0.55 -2.77 7.45
CA ALA A 141 -1.57 -2.33 6.50
C ALA A 141 -2.53 -1.31 7.11
N LEU A 142 -3.00 -1.53 8.34
CA LEU A 142 -3.85 -0.57 9.05
C LEU A 142 -3.13 0.77 9.31
N LEU A 143 -1.86 0.73 9.75
CA LEU A 143 -1.08 1.93 10.01
C LEU A 143 -0.86 2.76 8.74
N VAL A 144 -0.56 2.10 7.61
CA VAL A 144 -0.43 2.76 6.31
C VAL A 144 -1.77 3.32 5.82
N TRP A 145 -2.86 2.58 6.01
CA TRP A 145 -4.21 3.04 5.67
C TRP A 145 -4.60 4.31 6.44
N ILE A 146 -4.41 4.31 7.76
CA ILE A 146 -4.68 5.49 8.61
C ILE A 146 -3.77 6.66 8.20
N SER A 147 -2.49 6.40 7.94
CA SER A 147 -1.53 7.43 7.53
C SER A 147 -1.91 8.07 6.21
N SER A 148 -2.29 7.28 5.21
CA SER A 148 -2.70 7.76 3.89
C SER A 148 -4.04 8.51 3.94
N ALA A 149 -5.01 8.04 4.72
CA ALA A 149 -6.27 8.75 4.97
C ALA A 149 -6.03 10.11 5.66
N ALA A 150 -5.14 10.15 6.67
CA ALA A 150 -4.76 11.39 7.34
C ALA A 150 -4.08 12.38 6.38
N LEU A 151 -3.19 11.90 5.50
CA LEU A 151 -2.58 12.74 4.46
C LEU A 151 -3.63 13.35 3.53
N LEU A 152 -4.59 12.57 3.05
CA LEU A 152 -5.69 13.09 2.21
C LEU A 152 -6.55 14.12 2.96
N PHE A 153 -6.84 13.87 4.23
CA PHE A 153 -7.58 14.81 5.06
C PHE A 153 -6.85 16.16 5.18
N PHE A 154 -5.52 16.18 5.30
CA PHE A 154 -4.75 17.43 5.32
C PHE A 154 -4.70 18.17 3.97
N HIS A 155 -4.88 17.47 2.86
CA HIS A 155 -4.85 18.06 1.51
C HIS A 155 -6.24 18.42 0.96
N ARG A 156 -7.32 18.11 1.70
CA ARG A 156 -8.72 18.26 1.25
C ARG A 156 -9.07 19.68 0.77
N ASP A 157 -8.53 20.71 1.41
CA ASP A 157 -8.88 22.09 1.11
C ASP A 157 -8.25 22.56 -0.21
N MET A 158 -7.10 22.00 -0.58
CA MET A 158 -6.43 22.26 -1.87
C MET A 158 -7.03 21.46 -3.03
N ILE A 159 -7.72 20.35 -2.74
CA ILE A 159 -8.45 19.56 -3.75
C ILE A 159 -9.75 20.27 -4.14
N LYS A 160 -10.38 20.98 -3.20
CA LYS A 160 -11.68 21.64 -3.39
C LYS A 160 -11.62 23.03 -4.01
N SER A 161 -10.47 23.70 -4.07
CA SER A 161 -10.35 24.99 -4.75
C SER A 161 -10.32 24.79 -6.28
N ARG A 162 -11.51 24.68 -6.88
CA ARG A 162 -11.78 24.90 -8.29
C ARG A 162 -12.73 26.08 -8.41
#